data_AF-A0A3M0W5J3-F1
#
_entry.id   AF-A0A3M0W5J3-F1
#
_cell.length_a   1.000
_cell.length_b   1.000
_cell.length_c   1.000
_cell.angle_alpha   90.00
_cell.angle_beta   90.00
_cell.angle_gamma   90.00
#
_symmetry.space_group_name_H-M   'P 1'
#
loop_
_entity.id
_entity.type
_entity.pdbx_description
1 polymer ?
#
loop_
_entity_poly.entity_id
_entity_poly.type
_entity_poly.pdbx_seq_one_letter_code
_entity_poly.pdbx_strand_id
1 'polypeptide(L)'
;MYGDFGPGELLSRSTGAGPTQADFDAAFWLSTSQDSGISQVWAPRWTMFSRGNVREKARILGHGGGDHDLPGMSEEELGTVVGEAEVLDMYVGIGYFAFSYLKRGVKRVWGWDLNPWSIEGLGRGCEKNGWRHLVVQVAETSEKQTLLDRSAKCQVSMKPDAHTIASIIAEGDTGPAAERVRCVAFLGNNEWASIAIRQIASHLQALNGLKGPNSTSQPDYAEEISPWISIRHVNLGLLPSSRDSWRTAISLTRKDVSAWLHVHENVDAKTIHDRAGEVAREVNEMACDSSGKQWTASCEHAEQVKSFGPGVVHCVFDIRITPAECIASSTSG
;
A
#
# COMPACT_ATOMS: atom_id res chain seq x y z
N MET A 1 -8.99 -30.15 6.01
CA MET A 1 -10.16 -29.41 5.50
C MET A 1 -11.03 -30.43 4.78
N TYR A 2 -12.34 -30.49 5.06
CA TYR A 2 -13.26 -31.44 4.40
C TYR A 2 -14.18 -30.65 3.46
N GLY A 3 -14.40 -31.16 2.24
CA GLY A 3 -15.27 -30.54 1.23
C GLY A 3 -14.62 -30.45 -0.15
N ASP A 4 -15.44 -30.12 -1.16
CA ASP A 4 -14.99 -29.79 -2.51
C ASP A 4 -14.74 -28.28 -2.62
N PHE A 5 -13.52 -27.89 -2.98
CA PHE A 5 -13.07 -26.51 -3.12
C PHE A 5 -12.65 -26.21 -4.57
N GLY A 6 -13.32 -26.85 -5.53
CA GLY A 6 -13.05 -26.73 -6.95
C GLY A 6 -11.86 -27.56 -7.41
N PRO A 7 -11.50 -27.48 -8.71
CA PRO A 7 -10.54 -28.39 -9.32
C PRO A 7 -9.13 -28.21 -8.74
N GLY A 8 -8.51 -29.32 -8.30
CA GLY A 8 -7.17 -29.32 -7.72
C GLY A 8 -6.04 -29.17 -8.72
N GLU A 9 -6.31 -29.44 -10.00
CA GLU A 9 -5.32 -29.52 -11.08
C GLU A 9 -5.06 -28.18 -11.79
N LEU A 10 -5.74 -27.09 -11.42
CA LEU A 10 -5.53 -25.77 -12.05
C LEU A 10 -4.11 -25.20 -11.80
N LEU A 11 -3.32 -25.83 -10.91
CA LEU A 11 -1.90 -25.53 -10.70
C LEU A 11 -0.96 -26.42 -11.55
N SER A 12 -1.46 -27.49 -12.19
CA SER A 12 -0.62 -28.55 -12.76
C SER A 12 -0.08 -28.24 -14.17
N ARG A 13 -0.35 -27.07 -14.74
CA ARG A 13 0.26 -26.66 -16.01
C ARG A 13 1.67 -26.15 -15.73
N SER A 14 2.60 -27.10 -15.79
CA SER A 14 4.04 -27.06 -15.53
C SER A 14 4.87 -26.12 -16.44
N THR A 15 4.32 -24.98 -16.87
CA THR A 15 4.98 -24.09 -17.85
C THR A 15 5.60 -22.84 -17.25
N GLY A 16 5.58 -22.66 -15.92
CA GLY A 16 6.10 -21.43 -15.28
C GLY A 16 5.30 -20.16 -15.60
N ALA A 17 4.22 -20.29 -16.39
CA ALA A 17 3.23 -19.25 -16.60
C ALA A 17 2.19 -19.32 -15.46
N GLY A 18 1.83 -18.18 -14.87
CA GLY A 18 0.78 -18.09 -13.86
C GLY A 18 -0.61 -18.56 -14.37
N PRO A 19 -1.65 -18.52 -13.52
CA PRO A 19 -3.00 -18.92 -13.92
C PRO A 19 -3.51 -18.08 -15.09
N THR A 20 -4.25 -18.73 -15.97
CA THR A 20 -4.93 -18.12 -17.12
C THR A 20 -6.35 -17.67 -16.74
N GLN A 21 -7.00 -16.87 -17.60
CA GLN A 21 -8.41 -16.51 -17.40
C GLN A 21 -9.31 -17.74 -17.28
N ALA A 22 -9.06 -18.79 -18.07
CA ALA A 22 -9.82 -20.04 -18.00
C ALA A 22 -9.66 -20.74 -16.63
N ASP A 23 -8.48 -20.62 -16.00
CA ASP A 23 -8.25 -21.16 -14.66
C ASP A 23 -9.03 -20.35 -13.62
N PHE A 24 -9.06 -19.02 -13.73
CA PHE A 24 -9.88 -18.17 -12.87
C PHE A 24 -11.38 -18.45 -13.02
N ASP A 25 -11.86 -18.66 -14.24
CA ASP A 25 -13.28 -18.93 -14.50
C ASP A 25 -13.72 -20.32 -14.00
N ALA A 26 -12.82 -21.30 -14.06
CA ALA A 26 -13.07 -22.67 -13.58
C ALA A 26 -12.95 -22.83 -12.05
N ALA A 27 -12.34 -21.85 -11.37
CA ALA A 27 -12.10 -21.93 -9.94
C ALA A 27 -13.37 -21.75 -9.10
N PHE A 28 -13.36 -22.35 -7.90
CA PHE A 28 -14.39 -22.12 -6.91
C PHE A 28 -14.14 -20.80 -6.19
N TRP A 29 -15.07 -19.84 -6.34
CA TRP A 29 -15.00 -18.52 -5.71
C TRP A 29 -16.05 -18.37 -4.61
N LEU A 30 -15.61 -17.80 -3.48
CA LEU A 30 -16.47 -17.39 -2.39
C LEU A 30 -16.56 -15.86 -2.36
N SER A 31 -17.66 -15.34 -1.81
CA SER A 31 -17.75 -13.93 -1.48
C SER A 31 -18.51 -13.69 -0.20
N THR A 32 -18.20 -12.60 0.48
CA THR A 32 -18.91 -12.14 1.68
C THR A 32 -18.98 -10.63 1.66
N SER A 33 -20.05 -10.07 2.24
CA SER A 33 -20.17 -8.62 2.45
C SER A 33 -20.12 -8.33 3.94
N GLN A 34 -19.19 -7.45 4.34
CA GLN A 34 -18.96 -7.06 5.73
C GLN A 34 -18.89 -5.53 5.83
N ASP A 35 -18.77 -5.00 7.05
CA ASP A 35 -18.30 -3.63 7.30
C ASP A 35 -19.02 -2.56 6.46
N SER A 36 -20.35 -2.48 6.61
CA SER A 36 -21.21 -1.52 5.89
C SER A 36 -21.28 -1.74 4.37
N GLY A 37 -21.26 -3.01 3.95
CA GLY A 37 -21.58 -3.43 2.58
C GLY A 37 -20.38 -3.66 1.66
N ILE A 38 -19.16 -3.71 2.21
CA ILE A 38 -17.94 -4.03 1.45
C ILE A 38 -17.95 -5.51 1.09
N SER A 39 -17.99 -5.82 -0.21
CA SER A 39 -17.96 -7.18 -0.73
C SER A 39 -16.52 -7.62 -1.03
N GLN A 40 -16.10 -8.74 -0.48
CA GLN A 40 -14.80 -9.36 -0.73
C GLN A 40 -15.00 -10.70 -1.44
N VAL A 41 -14.14 -11.00 -2.42
CA VAL A 41 -14.21 -12.19 -3.26
C VAL A 41 -12.86 -12.90 -3.18
N TRP A 42 -12.86 -14.21 -2.98
CA TRP A 42 -11.62 -14.99 -2.86
C TRP A 42 -11.82 -16.44 -3.29
N ALA A 43 -10.75 -17.06 -3.76
CA ALA A 43 -10.74 -18.47 -4.10
C ALA A 43 -10.08 -19.24 -2.94
N PRO A 44 -10.84 -19.98 -2.12
CA PRO A 44 -10.38 -20.51 -0.83
C PRO A 44 -9.25 -21.54 -0.92
N ARG A 45 -9.02 -22.12 -2.11
CA ARG A 45 -7.90 -23.04 -2.35
C ARG A 45 -6.56 -22.31 -2.52
N TRP A 46 -6.56 -21.06 -2.99
CA TRP A 46 -5.34 -20.31 -3.35
C TRP A 46 -5.14 -19.04 -2.53
N THR A 47 -6.16 -18.59 -1.82
CA THR A 47 -6.16 -17.34 -1.08
C THR A 47 -6.85 -17.51 0.27
N MET A 48 -6.41 -16.74 1.26
CA MET A 48 -7.01 -16.74 2.59
C MET A 48 -7.97 -15.56 2.75
N PHE A 49 -9.07 -15.81 3.45
CA PHE A 49 -9.90 -14.77 4.04
C PHE A 49 -9.98 -14.98 5.55
N SER A 50 -9.50 -14.00 6.33
CA SER A 50 -9.67 -13.98 7.78
C SER A 50 -10.89 -13.15 8.14
N ARG A 51 -11.77 -13.63 9.03
CA ARG A 51 -12.81 -12.78 9.65
C ARG A 51 -12.29 -11.97 10.82
N GLY A 52 -11.16 -12.34 11.42
CA GLY A 52 -10.73 -11.84 12.74
C GLY A 52 -10.23 -10.39 12.79
N ASN A 53 -10.13 -9.67 11.67
CA ASN A 53 -9.58 -8.31 11.64
C ASN A 53 -10.68 -7.23 11.59
N VAL A 54 -11.91 -7.54 12.02
CA VAL A 54 -13.04 -6.60 12.02
C VAL A 54 -12.72 -5.33 12.81
N ARG A 55 -12.01 -5.45 13.93
CA ARG A 55 -11.59 -4.28 14.73
C ARG A 55 -10.74 -3.33 13.90
N GLU A 56 -9.67 -3.85 13.30
CA GLU A 56 -8.77 -3.03 12.48
C GLU A 56 -9.48 -2.41 11.27
N LYS A 57 -10.39 -3.15 10.62
CA LYS A 57 -11.21 -2.58 9.55
C LYS A 57 -12.11 -1.45 10.05
N ALA A 58 -12.69 -1.55 11.25
CA ALA A 58 -13.49 -0.49 11.83
C ALA A 58 -12.66 0.77 12.13
N ARG A 59 -11.41 0.60 12.60
CA ARG A 59 -10.46 1.72 12.77
C ARG A 59 -10.21 2.44 11.45
N ILE A 60 -9.88 1.67 10.41
CA ILE A 60 -9.66 2.23 9.06
C ILE A 60 -10.92 2.96 8.57
N LEU A 61 -12.12 2.42 8.80
CA LEU A 61 -13.38 3.04 8.36
C LEU A 61 -13.79 4.30 9.13
N GLY A 62 -13.16 4.61 10.26
CA GLY A 62 -13.60 5.71 11.14
C GLY A 62 -14.82 5.34 11.97
N HIS A 63 -14.99 4.05 12.27
CA HIS A 63 -16.06 3.52 13.11
C HIS A 63 -15.54 3.01 14.47
N GLY A 64 -14.26 3.25 14.79
CA GLY A 64 -13.68 2.94 16.10
C GLY A 64 -14.15 3.92 17.16
N GLY A 65 -14.35 5.20 16.78
CA GLY A 65 -14.85 6.26 17.64
C GLY A 65 -13.73 7.06 18.30
N GLY A 66 -13.34 8.17 17.67
CA GLY A 66 -12.35 9.11 18.23
C GLY A 66 -10.96 8.48 18.27
N ASP A 67 -10.39 8.36 19.46
CA ASP A 67 -9.02 7.82 19.68
C ASP A 67 -8.84 6.36 19.22
N HIS A 68 -9.95 5.65 18.97
CA HIS A 68 -9.91 4.29 18.43
C HIS A 68 -9.88 4.25 16.89
N ASP A 69 -10.16 5.36 16.21
CA ASP A 69 -10.02 5.42 14.76
C ASP A 69 -8.55 5.32 14.35
N LEU A 70 -8.32 4.97 13.09
CA LEU A 70 -6.97 4.93 12.56
C LEU A 70 -6.39 6.35 12.52
N PRO A 71 -5.24 6.61 13.16
CA PRO A 71 -4.60 7.92 13.11
C PRO A 71 -4.05 8.19 11.71
N GLY A 72 -3.77 9.45 11.39
CA GLY A 72 -3.26 9.84 10.08
C GLY A 72 -4.32 9.95 8.98
N MET A 73 -5.59 9.93 9.34
CA MET A 73 -6.73 10.00 8.42
C MET A 73 -7.60 11.25 8.60
N SER A 74 -7.24 12.15 9.53
CA SER A 74 -7.84 13.49 9.59
C SER A 74 -7.26 14.39 8.49
N GLU A 75 -8.01 15.42 8.07
CA GLU A 75 -7.53 16.34 7.02
C GLU A 75 -6.28 17.13 7.44
N GLU A 76 -6.13 17.39 8.75
CA GLU A 76 -4.94 18.02 9.33
C GLU A 76 -3.70 17.13 9.18
N GLU A 77 -3.79 15.86 9.56
CA GLU A 77 -2.67 14.92 9.45
C GLU A 77 -2.34 14.57 7.99
N LEU A 78 -3.37 14.47 7.13
CA LEU A 78 -3.22 14.22 5.69
C LEU A 78 -2.71 15.45 4.93
N GLY A 79 -2.91 16.67 5.46
CA GLY A 79 -2.68 17.92 4.74
C GLY A 79 -3.52 18.08 3.47
N THR A 80 -4.60 17.30 3.33
CA THR A 80 -5.54 17.30 2.22
C THR A 80 -6.86 16.68 2.66
N VAL A 81 -7.93 16.92 1.90
CA VAL A 81 -9.22 16.27 2.14
C VAL A 81 -9.12 14.76 1.90
N VAL A 82 -9.83 13.96 2.67
CA VAL A 82 -9.79 12.47 2.56
C VAL A 82 -10.04 12.01 1.12
N GLY A 83 -10.95 12.68 0.39
CA GLY A 83 -11.28 12.38 -1.01
C GLY A 83 -10.13 12.49 -2.01
N GLU A 84 -9.06 13.19 -1.65
CA GLU A 84 -7.85 13.37 -2.46
C GLU A 84 -6.63 12.63 -1.87
N ALA A 85 -6.78 11.95 -0.73
CA ALA A 85 -5.72 11.14 -0.14
C ALA A 85 -5.48 9.86 -0.94
N GLU A 86 -4.22 9.43 -1.03
CA GLU A 86 -3.82 8.16 -1.65
C GLU A 86 -3.11 7.27 -0.63
N VAL A 87 -3.41 5.97 -0.69
CA VAL A 87 -2.91 4.96 0.25
C VAL A 87 -2.07 3.95 -0.52
N LEU A 88 -0.94 3.55 0.06
CA LEU A 88 -0.12 2.44 -0.42
C LEU A 88 -0.41 1.20 0.43
N ASP A 89 -0.76 0.08 -0.18
CA ASP A 89 -0.92 -1.21 0.48
C ASP A 89 0.10 -2.19 -0.09
N MET A 90 1.17 -2.44 0.66
CA MET A 90 2.30 -3.25 0.18
C MET A 90 1.99 -4.75 0.10
N TYR A 91 0.82 -5.17 0.61
CA TYR A 91 0.34 -6.55 0.68
C TYR A 91 -1.19 -6.60 0.52
N VAL A 92 -1.66 -6.16 -0.64
CA VAL A 92 -3.08 -5.83 -0.87
C VAL A 92 -4.01 -7.04 -0.81
N GLY A 93 -3.51 -8.24 -1.10
CA GLY A 93 -4.31 -9.46 -1.09
C GLY A 93 -5.51 -9.36 -2.01
N ILE A 94 -6.64 -9.86 -1.53
CA ILE A 94 -7.96 -9.75 -2.17
C ILE A 94 -8.62 -8.39 -1.95
N GLY A 95 -7.86 -7.36 -1.58
CA GLY A 95 -8.37 -6.08 -1.11
C GLY A 95 -8.75 -6.10 0.38
N TYR A 96 -7.91 -6.75 1.21
CA TYR A 96 -8.28 -7.06 2.60
C TYR A 96 -8.51 -5.79 3.45
N PHE A 97 -7.55 -4.87 3.43
CA PHE A 97 -7.64 -3.55 4.05
C PHE A 97 -7.87 -2.44 3.03
N ALA A 98 -7.35 -2.58 1.80
CA ALA A 98 -7.58 -1.66 0.68
C ALA A 98 -9.06 -1.24 0.54
N PHE A 99 -10.00 -2.18 0.62
CA PHE A 99 -11.41 -1.84 0.46
C PHE A 99 -11.97 -1.00 1.61
N SER A 100 -11.44 -1.13 2.82
CA SER A 100 -11.78 -0.25 3.95
C SER A 100 -11.34 1.19 3.66
N TYR A 101 -10.14 1.39 3.12
CA TYR A 101 -9.67 2.72 2.70
C TYR A 101 -10.54 3.30 1.58
N LEU A 102 -10.86 2.50 0.55
CA LEU A 102 -11.72 2.93 -0.56
C LEU A 102 -13.13 3.30 -0.11
N LYS A 103 -13.68 2.54 0.84
CA LYS A 103 -14.99 2.82 1.46
C LYS A 103 -14.95 4.06 2.35
N ARG A 104 -13.85 4.32 3.07
CA ARG A 104 -13.61 5.58 3.79
C ARG A 104 -13.56 6.80 2.87
N GLY A 105 -13.28 6.58 1.59
CA GLY A 105 -13.39 7.61 0.55
C GLY A 105 -12.07 8.12 0.03
N VAL A 106 -10.94 7.46 0.32
CA VAL A 106 -9.64 7.85 -0.26
C VAL A 106 -9.72 7.87 -1.79
N LYS A 107 -8.97 8.78 -2.42
CA LYS A 107 -8.92 8.91 -3.88
C LYS A 107 -8.58 7.57 -4.53
N ARG A 108 -7.49 6.96 -4.05
CA ARG A 108 -6.89 5.78 -4.67
C ARG A 108 -6.12 4.93 -3.67
N VAL A 109 -6.18 3.62 -3.86
CA VAL A 109 -5.24 2.67 -3.25
C VAL A 109 -4.30 2.12 -4.32
N TRP A 110 -3.00 2.20 -4.05
CA TRP A 110 -1.91 1.57 -4.81
C TRP A 110 -1.53 0.28 -4.07
N GLY A 111 -1.84 -0.89 -4.64
CA GLY A 111 -1.75 -2.16 -3.93
C GLY A 111 -0.80 -3.16 -4.59
N TRP A 112 0.00 -3.91 -3.82
CA TRP A 112 0.88 -4.97 -4.35
C TRP A 112 0.52 -6.36 -3.82
N ASP A 113 0.56 -7.38 -4.69
CA ASP A 113 0.54 -8.79 -4.28
C ASP A 113 1.35 -9.66 -5.26
N LEU A 114 1.95 -10.74 -4.74
CA LEU A 114 2.65 -11.73 -5.55
C LEU A 114 1.70 -12.77 -6.15
N ASN A 115 0.56 -13.01 -5.50
CA ASN A 115 -0.36 -14.08 -5.84
C ASN A 115 -1.40 -13.60 -6.86
N PRO A 116 -1.38 -14.14 -8.09
CA PRO A 116 -2.36 -13.78 -9.12
C PRO A 116 -3.81 -14.08 -8.71
N TRP A 117 -4.05 -15.10 -7.88
CA TRP A 117 -5.38 -15.40 -7.34
C TRP A 117 -5.88 -14.32 -6.37
N SER A 118 -4.97 -13.68 -5.62
CA SER A 118 -5.29 -12.55 -4.76
C SER A 118 -5.75 -11.36 -5.60
N ILE A 119 -4.99 -11.02 -6.64
CA ILE A 119 -5.27 -9.89 -7.54
C ILE A 119 -6.58 -10.11 -8.30
N GLU A 120 -6.86 -11.32 -8.77
CA GLU A 120 -8.16 -11.65 -9.38
C GLU A 120 -9.32 -11.49 -8.39
N GLY A 121 -9.15 -11.97 -7.13
CA GLY A 121 -10.13 -11.77 -6.07
C GLY A 121 -10.37 -10.28 -5.75
N LEU A 122 -9.30 -9.49 -5.74
CA LEU A 122 -9.36 -8.04 -5.60
C LEU A 122 -10.14 -7.41 -6.76
N GLY A 123 -9.86 -7.78 -8.01
CA GLY A 123 -10.56 -7.25 -9.19
C GLY A 123 -12.07 -7.51 -9.12
N ARG A 124 -12.45 -8.76 -8.86
CA ARG A 124 -13.87 -9.16 -8.65
C ARG A 124 -14.51 -8.41 -7.47
N GLY A 125 -13.74 -8.16 -6.41
CA GLY A 125 -14.17 -7.35 -5.27
C GLY A 125 -14.42 -5.89 -5.65
N CYS A 126 -13.48 -5.26 -6.35
CA CYS A 126 -13.61 -3.90 -6.86
C CYS A 126 -14.87 -3.73 -7.72
N GLU A 127 -15.12 -4.66 -8.65
CA GLU A 127 -16.34 -4.65 -9.48
C GLU A 127 -17.62 -4.73 -8.65
N LYS A 128 -17.69 -5.68 -7.70
CA LYS A 128 -18.86 -5.82 -6.81
C LYS A 128 -19.15 -4.59 -5.97
N ASN A 129 -18.13 -3.79 -5.66
CA ASN A 129 -18.28 -2.56 -4.87
C ASN A 129 -18.40 -1.30 -5.73
N GLY A 130 -18.35 -1.41 -7.06
CA GLY A 130 -18.44 -0.27 -7.98
C GLY A 130 -17.17 0.60 -8.01
N TRP A 131 -16.01 0.04 -7.71
CA TRP A 131 -14.73 0.73 -7.80
C TRP A 131 -14.01 0.34 -9.10
N ARG A 132 -13.80 1.31 -9.99
CA ARG A 132 -12.94 1.10 -11.16
C ARG A 132 -11.53 0.77 -10.68
N HIS A 133 -10.95 -0.29 -11.23
CA HIS A 133 -9.62 -0.75 -10.87
C HIS A 133 -8.76 -0.99 -12.12
N LEU A 134 -7.45 -1.05 -11.93
CA LEU A 134 -6.47 -1.37 -12.95
C LEU A 134 -5.51 -2.44 -12.40
N VAL A 135 -5.30 -3.52 -13.16
CA VAL A 135 -4.29 -4.53 -12.83
C VAL A 135 -3.04 -4.29 -13.67
N VAL A 136 -1.89 -4.27 -13.01
CA VAL A 136 -0.58 -4.05 -13.63
C VAL A 136 0.34 -5.23 -13.31
N GLN A 137 0.82 -5.94 -14.32
CA GLN A 137 1.85 -6.95 -14.12
C GLN A 137 3.21 -6.28 -14.02
N VAL A 138 4.00 -6.63 -12.99
CA VAL A 138 5.35 -6.10 -12.77
C VAL A 138 6.35 -7.25 -12.83
N ALA A 139 7.35 -7.14 -13.69
CA ALA A 139 8.43 -8.11 -13.82
C ALA A 139 9.80 -7.41 -13.78
N GLU A 140 10.78 -8.08 -13.17
CA GLU A 140 12.19 -7.68 -13.22
C GLU A 140 12.69 -7.74 -14.67
N THR A 141 13.40 -6.70 -15.12
CA THR A 141 14.13 -6.76 -16.39
C THR A 141 15.47 -7.46 -16.13
N SER A 142 15.95 -8.25 -17.08
CA SER A 142 16.99 -9.31 -16.94
C SER A 142 18.36 -8.92 -16.34
N GLU A 143 18.56 -7.70 -15.85
CA GLU A 143 19.79 -7.25 -15.20
C GLU A 143 19.73 -7.50 -13.69
N LYS A 144 20.21 -8.67 -13.25
CA LYS A 144 20.44 -8.97 -11.83
C LYS A 144 21.37 -7.92 -11.21
N GLN A 145 20.85 -7.05 -10.36
CA GLN A 145 21.66 -6.11 -9.58
C GLN A 145 21.40 -6.28 -8.09
N THR A 146 22.42 -6.04 -7.26
CA THR A 146 22.34 -6.22 -5.80
C THR A 146 21.41 -5.17 -5.18
N LEU A 147 20.83 -5.46 -4.01
CA LEU A 147 19.96 -4.54 -3.26
C LEU A 147 20.59 -3.16 -2.98
N LEU A 148 21.93 -3.08 -2.97
CA LEU A 148 22.71 -1.87 -2.73
C LEU A 148 22.97 -1.05 -4.01
N ASP A 149 22.83 -1.67 -5.20
CA ASP A 149 23.09 -1.04 -6.51
C ASP A 149 21.81 -0.53 -7.20
N ARG A 150 20.69 -0.40 -6.48
CA ARG A 150 19.39 0.09 -6.96
C ARG A 150 19.43 1.58 -7.35
N SER A 151 20.30 1.89 -8.31
CA SER A 151 20.51 3.19 -8.93
C SER A 151 19.34 3.55 -9.85
N ALA A 152 19.29 4.80 -10.28
CA ALA A 152 18.34 5.33 -11.28
C ALA A 152 18.29 4.58 -12.63
N LYS A 153 19.14 3.56 -12.83
CA LYS A 153 19.19 2.70 -14.02
C LYS A 153 18.34 1.44 -13.92
N CYS A 154 17.85 1.08 -12.74
CA CYS A 154 17.09 -0.15 -12.59
C CYS A 154 15.72 -0.02 -13.28
N GLN A 155 15.43 -0.92 -14.22
CA GLN A 155 14.20 -0.93 -15.00
C GLN A 155 13.32 -2.10 -14.58
N VAL A 156 12.02 -1.83 -14.46
CA VAL A 156 10.98 -2.83 -14.28
C VAL A 156 10.09 -2.82 -15.51
N SER A 157 9.66 -4.00 -15.95
CA SER A 157 8.66 -4.10 -17.01
C SER A 157 7.28 -4.04 -16.37
N MET A 158 6.43 -3.15 -16.88
CA MET A 158 5.02 -3.08 -16.52
C MET A 158 4.14 -3.43 -17.72
N LYS A 159 3.05 -4.17 -17.47
CA LYS A 159 1.98 -4.40 -18.45
C LYS A 159 0.62 -4.11 -17.81
N PRO A 160 -0.12 -3.07 -18.26
CA PRO A 160 0.27 -2.07 -19.27
C PRO A 160 1.50 -1.24 -18.84
N ASP A 161 2.16 -0.55 -19.78
CA ASP A 161 3.35 0.25 -19.47
C ASP A 161 3.03 1.51 -18.64
N ALA A 162 4.07 2.13 -18.06
CA ALA A 162 3.94 3.28 -17.17
C ALA A 162 3.19 4.46 -17.80
N HIS A 163 3.43 4.73 -19.08
CA HIS A 163 2.78 5.80 -19.82
C HIS A 163 1.28 5.53 -19.97
N THR A 164 0.92 4.31 -20.38
CA THR A 164 -0.47 3.89 -20.54
C THR A 164 -1.22 3.95 -19.21
N ILE A 165 -0.59 3.50 -18.12
CA ILE A 165 -1.16 3.62 -16.77
C ILE A 165 -1.42 5.09 -16.42
N ALA A 166 -0.42 5.96 -16.62
CA ALA A 166 -0.54 7.38 -16.34
C ALA A 166 -1.65 8.05 -17.16
N SER A 167 -1.78 7.73 -18.45
CA SER A 167 -2.85 8.26 -19.30
C SER A 167 -4.24 7.85 -18.80
N ILE A 168 -4.43 6.56 -18.48
CA ILE A 168 -5.71 6.07 -17.93
C ILE A 168 -6.07 6.81 -16.64
N ILE A 169 -5.08 7.04 -15.77
CA ILE A 169 -5.28 7.75 -14.50
C ILE A 169 -5.61 9.22 -14.74
N ALA A 170 -4.86 9.91 -15.58
CA ALA A 170 -5.07 11.34 -15.87
C ALA A 170 -6.44 11.61 -16.52
N GLU A 171 -6.83 10.77 -17.47
CA GLU A 171 -8.17 10.82 -18.07
C GLU A 171 -9.26 10.58 -17.02
N GLY A 172 -9.13 9.51 -16.22
CA GLY A 172 -10.12 9.19 -15.18
C GLY A 172 -10.20 10.22 -14.04
N ASP A 173 -9.10 10.92 -13.72
CA ASP A 173 -9.07 11.94 -12.67
C ASP A 173 -9.72 13.26 -13.10
N THR A 174 -9.76 13.54 -14.41
CA THR A 174 -10.43 14.73 -15.00
C THR A 174 -11.86 14.47 -15.46
N GLY A 175 -12.22 13.20 -15.65
CA GLY A 175 -13.58 12.76 -16.00
C GLY A 175 -14.55 12.70 -14.81
N PRO A 176 -15.77 12.16 -15.04
CA PRO A 176 -16.73 11.88 -13.98
C PRO A 176 -16.16 10.98 -12.88
N ALA A 177 -16.63 11.14 -11.64
CA ALA A 177 -16.14 10.36 -10.49
C ALA A 177 -16.23 8.83 -10.67
N ALA A 178 -17.17 8.33 -11.48
CA ALA A 178 -17.30 6.91 -11.81
C ALA A 178 -16.17 6.39 -12.73
N GLU A 179 -15.53 7.27 -13.49
CA GLU A 179 -14.39 6.95 -14.35
C GLU A 179 -13.06 7.01 -13.59
N ARG A 180 -13.02 7.57 -12.38
CA ARG A 180 -11.80 7.61 -11.58
C ARG A 180 -11.32 6.19 -11.26
N VAL A 181 -10.09 5.85 -11.61
CA VAL A 181 -9.46 4.60 -11.16
C VAL A 181 -9.21 4.70 -9.67
N ARG A 182 -9.95 3.92 -8.87
CA ARG A 182 -9.90 3.94 -7.41
C ARG A 182 -8.89 2.94 -6.86
N CYS A 183 -8.55 1.87 -7.58
CA CYS A 183 -7.54 0.91 -7.16
C CYS A 183 -6.58 0.58 -8.31
N VAL A 184 -5.28 0.66 -8.06
CA VAL A 184 -4.25 0.17 -8.98
C VAL A 184 -3.54 -0.98 -8.28
N ALA A 185 -3.76 -2.20 -8.77
CA ALA A 185 -3.27 -3.43 -8.17
C ALA A 185 -2.12 -4.01 -9.02
N PHE A 186 -0.95 -4.09 -8.42
CA PHE A 186 0.27 -4.58 -9.06
C PHE A 186 0.49 -6.04 -8.70
N LEU A 187 0.49 -6.89 -9.73
CA LEU A 187 0.89 -8.29 -9.63
C LEU A 187 2.42 -8.38 -9.80
N GLY A 188 3.14 -8.57 -8.70
CA GLY A 188 4.60 -8.67 -8.71
C GLY A 188 5.22 -8.39 -7.34
N ASN A 189 6.55 -8.42 -7.28
CA ASN A 189 7.26 -8.18 -6.02
C ASN A 189 7.19 -6.69 -5.64
N ASN A 190 6.79 -6.41 -4.39
CA ASN A 190 6.67 -5.04 -3.87
C ASN A 190 8.03 -4.35 -3.69
N GLU A 191 9.14 -5.08 -3.81
CA GLU A 191 10.48 -4.49 -3.87
C GLU A 191 10.64 -3.48 -5.03
N TRP A 192 9.83 -3.64 -6.07
CA TRP A 192 9.80 -2.81 -7.27
C TRP A 192 8.83 -1.63 -7.17
N ALA A 193 8.09 -1.49 -6.06
CA ALA A 193 7.06 -0.47 -5.91
C ALA A 193 7.62 0.95 -6.07
N SER A 194 8.81 1.21 -5.53
CA SER A 194 9.46 2.53 -5.65
C SER A 194 9.71 2.92 -7.11
N ILE A 195 10.24 2.00 -7.91
CA ILE A 195 10.54 2.23 -9.32
C ILE A 195 9.25 2.37 -10.14
N ALA A 196 8.31 1.43 -9.97
CA ALA A 196 7.06 1.41 -10.71
C ALA A 196 6.24 2.70 -10.50
N ILE A 197 6.05 3.12 -9.24
CA ILE A 197 5.31 4.34 -8.92
C ILE A 197 6.03 5.57 -9.47
N ARG A 198 7.36 5.66 -9.35
CA ARG A 198 8.13 6.81 -9.88
C ARG A 198 8.04 6.92 -11.40
N GLN A 199 8.06 5.80 -12.13
CA GLN A 199 7.87 5.81 -13.59
C GLN A 199 6.47 6.32 -13.96
N ILE A 200 5.41 5.84 -13.29
CA ILE A 200 4.04 6.32 -13.52
C ILE A 200 3.93 7.81 -13.17
N ALA A 201 4.49 8.23 -12.03
CA ALA A 201 4.47 9.61 -11.57
C ALA A 201 5.15 10.58 -12.55
N SER A 202 6.26 10.17 -13.17
CA SER A 202 6.95 10.95 -14.21
C SER A 202 6.07 11.16 -15.44
N HIS A 203 5.36 10.12 -15.89
CA HIS A 203 4.42 10.26 -17.00
C HIS A 203 3.19 11.11 -16.64
N LEU A 204 2.65 10.99 -15.43
CA LEU A 204 1.58 11.87 -14.95
C LEU A 204 2.03 13.34 -14.94
N GLN A 205 3.28 13.61 -14.54
CA GLN A 205 3.84 14.95 -14.59
C GLN A 205 3.95 15.49 -16.01
N ALA A 206 4.39 14.67 -16.95
CA ALA A 206 4.49 15.05 -18.36
C ALA A 206 3.10 15.37 -18.96
N LEU A 207 2.08 14.56 -18.66
CA LEU A 207 0.72 14.74 -19.17
C LEU A 207 0.04 16.01 -18.64
N ASN A 208 0.29 16.38 -17.38
CA ASN A 208 -0.36 17.53 -16.76
C ASN A 208 0.34 18.88 -17.04
N GLY A 209 1.48 18.87 -17.74
CA GLY A 209 2.30 20.07 -18.01
C GLY A 209 2.98 20.62 -16.76
N LEU A 210 3.98 21.49 -16.95
CA LEU A 210 4.71 22.22 -15.89
C LEU A 210 3.81 23.23 -15.14
N LYS A 211 2.70 22.81 -14.54
CA LYS A 211 1.90 23.60 -13.60
C LYS A 211 2.26 23.30 -12.14
N GLY A 212 3.51 22.89 -11.89
CA GLY A 212 4.16 23.11 -10.59
C GLY A 212 4.73 24.52 -10.53
N PRO A 213 4.91 25.12 -9.34
CA PRO A 213 5.52 26.44 -9.22
C PRO A 213 6.87 26.44 -9.94
N ASN A 214 7.09 27.44 -10.81
CA ASN A 214 8.27 27.63 -11.67
C ASN A 214 9.57 27.10 -11.04
N SER A 215 10.05 25.95 -11.52
CA SER A 215 11.43 25.54 -11.35
C SER A 215 11.96 24.99 -12.67
N THR A 216 12.92 25.71 -13.25
CA THR A 216 13.66 25.37 -14.46
C THR A 216 14.77 24.34 -14.22
N SER A 217 14.73 23.58 -13.12
CA SER A 217 15.59 22.42 -12.93
C SER A 217 14.81 21.15 -13.24
N GLN A 218 15.30 20.37 -14.20
CA GLN A 218 14.96 18.97 -14.38
C GLN A 218 14.97 18.29 -12.99
N PRO A 219 13.89 17.66 -12.51
CA PRO A 219 13.87 17.09 -11.17
C PRO A 219 14.92 15.98 -11.12
N ASP A 220 15.90 16.17 -10.25
CA ASP A 220 16.85 15.13 -9.88
C ASP A 220 16.02 13.96 -9.33
N TYR A 221 16.28 12.73 -9.79
CA TYR A 221 15.46 11.55 -9.48
C TYR A 221 15.57 11.08 -8.01
N ALA A 222 15.93 11.97 -7.11
CA ALA A 222 16.04 11.73 -5.69
C ALA A 222 14.72 12.03 -4.96
N GLU A 223 14.00 10.95 -4.67
CA GLU A 223 13.43 10.70 -3.34
C GLU A 223 12.05 11.25 -2.97
N GLU A 224 11.56 12.35 -3.53
CA GLU A 224 10.14 12.71 -3.38
C GLU A 224 9.30 12.13 -4.52
N ILE A 225 8.13 11.54 -4.21
CA ILE A 225 7.17 11.20 -5.27
C ILE A 225 6.67 12.52 -5.87
N SER A 226 6.61 12.57 -7.20
CA SER A 226 6.02 13.69 -7.97
C SER A 226 4.76 14.26 -7.29
N PRO A 227 4.47 15.57 -7.38
CA PRO A 227 3.28 16.17 -6.76
C PRO A 227 1.95 15.52 -7.18
N TRP A 228 1.96 14.72 -8.26
CA TRP A 228 0.80 14.05 -8.85
C TRP A 228 0.44 12.70 -8.20
N ILE A 229 1.33 12.10 -7.40
CA ILE A 229 1.00 10.95 -6.55
C ILE A 229 1.38 11.29 -5.10
N SER A 230 0.38 11.39 -4.23
CA SER A 230 0.51 11.83 -2.85
C SER A 230 0.21 10.71 -1.87
N ILE A 231 1.14 9.79 -1.71
CA ILE A 231 1.04 8.76 -0.68
C ILE A 231 1.51 9.34 0.65
N ARG A 232 0.64 9.34 1.65
CA ARG A 232 1.00 9.64 3.05
C ARG A 232 0.75 8.48 3.99
N HIS A 233 -0.04 7.53 3.54
CA HIS A 233 -0.56 6.47 4.39
C HIS A 233 -0.18 5.13 3.79
N VAL A 234 0.52 4.29 4.55
CA VAL A 234 1.03 3.01 4.10
C VAL A 234 0.51 1.90 5.00
N ASN A 235 -0.20 0.94 4.40
CA ASN A 235 -0.59 -0.30 5.02
C ASN A 235 0.49 -1.38 4.77
N LEU A 236 1.03 -1.95 5.85
CA LEU A 236 2.07 -2.98 5.82
C LEU A 236 1.54 -4.28 6.44
N GLY A 237 0.49 -4.83 5.79
CA GLY A 237 -0.32 -5.96 6.26
C GLY A 237 0.27 -7.37 6.15
N LEU A 238 1.59 -7.57 6.29
CA LEU A 238 2.22 -8.92 6.23
C LEU A 238 2.58 -9.46 7.61
N LEU A 239 2.18 -10.70 7.89
CA LEU A 239 2.59 -11.45 9.08
C LEU A 239 3.59 -12.55 8.72
N PRO A 240 4.57 -12.86 9.60
CA PRO A 240 4.73 -12.31 10.95
C PRO A 240 5.35 -10.90 11.00
N SER A 241 5.98 -10.41 9.92
CA SER A 241 6.52 -9.06 9.82
C SER A 241 6.62 -8.61 8.37
N SER A 242 6.57 -7.30 8.16
CA SER A 242 6.71 -6.59 6.88
C SER A 242 8.04 -5.83 6.75
N ARG A 243 9.00 -6.10 7.65
CA ARG A 243 10.25 -5.34 7.80
C ARG A 243 11.03 -5.07 6.52
N ASP A 244 11.08 -6.05 5.62
CA ASP A 244 11.82 -5.94 4.35
C ASP A 244 11.24 -4.86 3.41
N SER A 245 9.97 -4.49 3.58
CA SER A 245 9.30 -3.48 2.76
C SER A 245 9.30 -2.07 3.37
N TRP A 246 9.77 -1.88 4.61
CA TRP A 246 9.72 -0.58 5.31
C TRP A 246 10.48 0.51 4.57
N ARG A 247 11.72 0.24 4.14
CA ARG A 247 12.52 1.23 3.40
C ARG A 247 11.83 1.66 2.11
N THR A 248 11.29 0.71 1.35
CA THR A 248 10.53 1.00 0.12
C THR A 248 9.30 1.85 0.42
N ALA A 249 8.52 1.49 1.45
CA ALA A 249 7.36 2.24 1.89
C ALA A 249 7.71 3.68 2.29
N ILE A 250 8.73 3.88 3.14
CA ILE A 250 9.20 5.20 3.56
C ILE A 250 9.64 6.01 2.34
N SER A 251 10.37 5.43 1.39
CA SER A 251 10.80 6.14 0.18
C SER A 251 9.65 6.62 -0.70
N LEU A 252 8.44 6.09 -0.51
CA LEU A 252 7.25 6.41 -1.27
C LEU A 252 6.31 7.36 -0.50
N THR A 253 6.60 7.76 0.73
CA THR A 253 5.73 8.69 1.44
C THR A 253 6.16 10.15 1.29
N ARG A 254 5.18 11.04 1.11
CA ARG A 254 5.36 12.47 1.32
C ARG A 254 5.41 12.76 2.81
N LYS A 255 6.38 13.57 3.25
CA LYS A 255 6.70 13.81 4.67
C LYS A 255 6.81 15.30 5.03
N ASP A 256 6.24 16.16 4.21
CA ASP A 256 6.12 17.62 4.40
C ASP A 256 5.09 18.00 5.47
N VAL A 257 4.07 17.16 5.69
CA VAL A 257 3.10 17.28 6.80
C VAL A 257 3.34 16.15 7.78
N SER A 258 2.84 14.97 7.45
CA SER A 258 3.14 13.72 8.14
C SER A 258 3.00 12.55 7.17
N ALA A 259 3.68 11.45 7.47
CA ALA A 259 3.44 10.16 6.87
C ALA A 259 3.14 9.13 7.95
N TRP A 260 2.34 8.13 7.61
CA TRP A 260 1.85 7.11 8.51
C TRP A 260 2.10 5.73 7.94
N LEU A 261 2.72 4.87 8.77
CA LEU A 261 2.95 3.47 8.48
C LEU A 261 2.17 2.64 9.50
N HIS A 262 1.29 1.78 9.01
CA HIS A 262 0.51 0.85 9.83
C HIS A 262 1.16 -0.53 9.71
N VAL A 263 2.02 -0.85 10.68
CA VAL A 263 2.91 -2.01 10.64
C VAL A 263 2.24 -3.19 11.35
N HIS A 264 1.82 -4.20 10.57
CA HIS A 264 1.23 -5.41 11.13
C HIS A 264 2.34 -6.39 11.52
N GLU A 265 2.33 -6.87 12.76
CA GLU A 265 3.28 -7.91 13.21
C GLU A 265 2.64 -8.93 14.16
N ASN A 266 3.23 -10.13 14.19
CA ASN A 266 2.98 -11.11 15.24
C ASN A 266 3.99 -10.89 16.37
N VAL A 267 3.49 -10.63 17.57
CA VAL A 267 4.31 -10.22 18.73
C VAL A 267 3.96 -11.08 19.95
N ASP A 268 4.93 -11.32 20.83
CA ASP A 268 4.63 -11.86 22.16
C ASP A 268 3.72 -10.87 22.89
N ALA A 269 2.60 -11.37 23.43
CA ALA A 269 1.61 -10.56 24.13
C ALA A 269 2.19 -9.74 25.30
N LYS A 270 3.36 -10.11 25.81
CA LYS A 270 4.04 -9.42 26.92
C LYS A 270 5.00 -8.31 26.48
N THR A 271 5.40 -8.27 25.20
CA THR A 271 6.45 -7.37 24.71
C THR A 271 5.94 -6.39 23.65
N ILE A 272 4.63 -6.14 23.62
CA ILE A 272 4.00 -5.24 22.63
C ILE A 272 4.60 -3.83 22.71
N HIS A 273 4.76 -3.27 23.92
CA HIS A 273 5.34 -1.94 24.11
C HIS A 273 6.82 -1.86 23.72
N ASP A 274 7.61 -2.87 24.09
CA ASP A 274 9.01 -2.96 23.71
C ASP A 274 9.13 -3.01 22.18
N ARG A 275 8.30 -3.83 21.54
CA ARG A 275 8.26 -3.96 20.08
C ARG A 275 7.83 -2.67 19.40
N ALA A 276 6.86 -1.94 19.95
CA ALA A 276 6.47 -0.61 19.45
C ALA A 276 7.67 0.36 19.44
N GLY A 277 8.45 0.38 20.52
CA GLY A 277 9.66 1.19 20.62
C GLY A 277 10.76 0.77 19.63
N GLU A 278 10.96 -0.54 19.43
CA GLU A 278 11.90 -1.07 18.43
C GLU A 278 11.50 -0.67 17.00
N VAL A 279 10.23 -0.85 16.64
CA VAL A 279 9.71 -0.47 15.31
C VAL A 279 9.89 1.02 15.08
N ALA A 280 9.52 1.87 16.05
CA ALA A 280 9.70 3.32 15.94
C ALA A 280 11.17 3.70 15.75
N ARG A 281 12.09 3.12 16.54
CA ARG A 281 13.53 3.37 16.42
C ARG A 281 14.08 2.97 15.05
N GLU A 282 13.73 1.78 14.58
CA GLU A 282 14.21 1.29 13.27
C GLU A 282 13.65 2.11 12.11
N VAL A 283 12.38 2.52 12.17
CA VAL A 283 11.80 3.42 11.18
C VAL A 283 12.49 4.78 11.24
N ASN A 284 12.79 5.30 12.42
CA ASN A 284 13.52 6.56 12.60
C ASN A 284 14.93 6.50 11.98
N GLU A 285 15.63 5.38 12.13
CA GLU A 285 16.94 5.14 11.49
C GLU A 285 16.87 5.09 9.96
N MET A 286 15.70 4.71 9.40
CA MET A 286 15.45 4.69 7.95
C MET A 286 14.84 6.00 7.42
N ALA A 287 14.37 6.89 8.30
CA ALA A 287 13.65 8.11 7.95
C ALA A 287 14.60 9.26 7.62
N CYS A 288 15.46 9.06 6.63
CA CYS A 288 16.33 10.07 6.06
C CYS A 288 16.32 9.99 4.53
N ASP A 289 16.69 11.09 3.88
CA ASP A 289 16.91 11.14 2.44
C ASP A 289 18.42 11.19 2.11
N SER A 290 18.77 11.01 0.85
CA SER A 290 20.15 11.08 0.34
C SER A 290 20.79 12.45 0.50
N SER A 291 19.99 13.51 0.66
CA SER A 291 20.47 14.86 0.97
C SER A 291 20.85 15.05 2.44
N GLY A 292 20.54 14.04 3.29
CA GLY A 292 20.78 14.08 4.73
C GLY A 292 19.66 14.75 5.51
N LYS A 293 18.54 15.12 4.87
CA LYS A 293 17.34 15.58 5.58
C LYS A 293 16.82 14.42 6.42
N GLN A 294 16.58 14.71 7.69
CA GLN A 294 16.05 13.73 8.64
C GLN A 294 14.61 14.06 8.97
N TRP A 295 13.84 12.99 9.15
CA TRP A 295 12.51 13.02 9.73
C TRP A 295 12.55 12.28 11.06
N THR A 296 11.59 12.58 11.92
CA THR A 296 11.42 11.90 13.20
C THR A 296 10.29 10.91 13.10
N ALA A 297 10.52 9.68 13.58
CA ALA A 297 9.49 8.65 13.65
C ALA A 297 9.14 8.28 15.10
N SER A 298 7.85 8.14 15.38
CA SER A 298 7.31 7.76 16.68
C SER A 298 6.16 6.76 16.51
N CYS A 299 6.01 5.82 17.45
CA CYS A 299 4.83 4.96 17.51
C CYS A 299 3.75 5.70 18.32
N GLU A 300 2.68 6.13 17.66
CA GLU A 300 1.58 6.88 18.30
C GLU A 300 0.56 5.93 18.95
N HIS A 301 0.37 4.75 18.36
CA HIS A 301 -0.56 3.74 18.89
C HIS A 301 -0.09 2.32 18.57
N ALA A 302 -0.43 1.37 19.44
CA ALA A 302 -0.22 -0.05 19.24
C ALA A 302 -1.56 -0.78 19.44
N GLU A 303 -2.20 -1.14 18.34
CA GLU A 303 -3.48 -1.82 18.36
C GLU A 303 -3.30 -3.34 18.46
N GLN A 304 -3.94 -3.98 19.43
CA GLN A 304 -4.01 -5.43 19.49
C GLN A 304 -5.24 -5.93 18.73
N VAL A 305 -5.03 -6.44 17.51
CA VAL A 305 -6.11 -6.84 16.60
C VAL A 305 -6.79 -8.12 17.05
N LYS A 306 -6.00 -9.19 17.25
CA LYS A 306 -6.50 -10.52 17.63
C LYS A 306 -5.39 -11.43 18.14
N SER A 307 -5.77 -12.50 18.83
CA SER A 307 -4.87 -13.62 19.12
C SER A 307 -4.45 -14.32 17.82
N PHE A 308 -3.15 -14.57 17.64
CA PHE A 308 -2.61 -15.37 16.54
C PHE A 308 -2.37 -16.83 16.96
N GLY A 309 -1.91 -17.03 18.20
CA GLY A 309 -1.70 -18.33 18.84
C GLY A 309 -1.41 -18.18 20.33
N PRO A 310 -1.15 -19.27 21.08
CA PRO A 310 -0.80 -19.18 22.50
C PRO A 310 0.38 -18.24 22.74
N GLY A 311 0.15 -17.15 23.49
CA GLY A 311 1.17 -16.14 23.80
C GLY A 311 1.52 -15.17 22.66
N VAL A 312 0.96 -15.35 21.46
CA VAL A 312 1.27 -14.52 20.29
C VAL A 312 0.02 -13.79 19.82
N VAL A 313 0.13 -12.48 19.65
CA VAL A 313 -0.94 -11.60 19.19
C VAL A 313 -0.54 -10.91 17.89
N HIS A 314 -1.52 -10.67 17.03
CA HIS A 314 -1.35 -9.79 15.88
C HIS A 314 -1.60 -8.36 16.36
N CYS A 315 -0.58 -7.51 16.23
CA CYS A 315 -0.63 -6.09 16.52
C CYS A 315 -0.49 -5.23 15.25
N VAL A 316 -0.99 -4.00 15.30
CA VAL A 316 -0.70 -2.93 14.34
C VAL A 316 -0.03 -1.80 15.08
N PHE A 317 1.19 -1.44 14.66
CA PHE A 317 1.90 -0.28 15.18
C PHE A 317 1.71 0.89 14.23
N ASP A 318 1.10 1.96 14.72
CA ASP A 318 0.83 3.17 13.96
C ASP A 318 2.02 4.12 14.13
N ILE A 319 2.91 4.11 13.14
CA ILE A 319 4.15 4.89 13.15
C ILE A 319 3.93 6.19 12.37
N ARG A 320 4.05 7.32 13.08
CA ARG A 320 4.04 8.65 12.48
C ARG A 320 5.45 9.07 12.14
N ILE A 321 5.62 9.66 10.95
CA ILE A 321 6.87 10.27 10.49
C ILE A 321 6.60 11.74 10.17
N THR A 322 7.31 12.66 10.83
CA THR A 322 7.14 14.12 10.66
C THR A 322 8.47 14.79 10.30
N PRO A 323 8.44 15.99 9.69
CA PRO A 323 9.64 16.82 9.59
C PRO A 323 10.32 16.93 10.96
N ALA A 324 11.64 16.77 11.01
CA ALA A 324 12.38 17.08 12.23
C ALA A 324 12.16 18.57 12.56
N GLU A 325 11.78 18.88 13.80
CA GLU A 325 11.75 20.27 14.25
C GLU A 325 13.16 20.85 14.05
N CYS A 326 13.28 21.96 13.32
CA CYS A 326 14.51 22.74 13.34
C CYS A 326 14.71 23.18 14.78
N ILE A 327 15.63 22.53 15.51
CA ILE A 327 16.19 23.09 16.73
C ILE A 327 16.85 24.39 16.26
N ALA A 328 16.13 25.50 16.40
CA ALA A 328 16.73 26.81 16.32
C ALA A 328 17.83 26.79 17.37
N SER A 329 19.08 26.77 16.91
CA SER A 329 20.23 27.01 17.75
C SER A 329 20.01 28.36 18.42
N SER A 330 19.52 28.36 19.65
CA SER A 330 19.55 29.53 20.50
C SER A 330 21.01 29.78 20.83
N THR A 331 21.69 30.50 19.95
CA THR A 331 22.94 31.20 20.27
C THR A 331 22.61 32.24 21.33
N SER A 332 22.73 31.85 22.60
CA SER A 332 22.88 32.79 23.70
C SER A 332 24.26 33.43 23.58
N GLY A 333 24.28 34.66 23.06
CA GLY A 333 25.40 35.60 23.23
C GLY A 333 25.45 36.19 24.64
#